data_AF-K0DZY8-F1
#
_entry.id   AF-K0DZY8-F1
#
_cell.length_a   1.000
_cell.length_b   1.000
_cell.length_c   1.000
_cell.angle_alpha   90.00
_cell.angle_beta   90.00
_cell.angle_gamma   90.00
#
_symmetry.space_group_name_H-M   'P 1'
#
loop_
_entity.id
_entity.type
_entity.pdbx_description
1 polymer ?
#
loop_
_entity_poly.entity_id
_entity_poly.type
_entity_poly.pdbx_seq_one_letter_code
_entity_poly.pdbx_strand_id
1 'polypeptide(L)' 'MVLFGGFTYQGEQQQFFGDTWEWDGTDWTQQEETGPSSRSIPCMTFDSVRGRTVLFGGIRLEATDADVNLGDTLE' A
#
# COMPACT_ATOMS: atom_id res chain seq x y z
N MET A 1 -1.73 -12.95 8.40
CA MET A 1 -1.80 -11.46 8.58
C MET A 1 -1.37 -10.82 7.27
N VAL A 2 -1.98 -9.71 6.87
CA VAL A 2 -1.62 -9.02 5.61
C VAL A 2 -0.91 -7.71 5.94
N LEU A 3 0.19 -7.46 5.23
CA LEU A 3 0.90 -6.19 5.19
C LEU A 3 0.85 -5.66 3.77
N PHE A 4 0.65 -4.36 3.61
CA PHE A 4 0.68 -3.71 2.31
C PHE A 4 1.58 -2.48 2.37
N GLY A 5 2.51 -2.39 1.43
CA GLY A 5 3.36 -1.24 1.19
C GLY A 5 4.24 -0.85 2.37
N GLY A 6 4.24 0.43 2.69
CA GLY A 6 5.19 1.05 3.61
C GLY A 6 6.16 1.98 2.87
N PHE A 7 7.09 2.55 3.61
CA PHE A 7 8.13 3.39 3.03
C PHE A 7 9.44 3.21 3.78
N THR A 8 10.54 3.40 3.04
CA THR A 8 11.88 3.47 3.61
C THR A 8 12.57 4.75 3.19
N TYR A 9 13.61 5.13 3.93
CA TYR A 9 14.50 6.20 3.54
C TYR A 9 15.74 5.62 2.85
N GLN A 10 15.96 6.04 1.60
CA GLN A 10 17.21 5.82 0.90
C GLN A 10 17.97 7.15 0.84
N GLY A 11 18.80 7.39 1.87
CA GLY A 11 19.41 8.72 2.07
C GLY A 11 18.34 9.75 2.44
N GLU A 12 18.27 10.86 1.69
CA GLU A 12 17.26 11.92 1.87
C GLU A 12 15.94 11.65 1.13
N GLN A 13 15.88 10.59 0.31
CA GLN A 13 14.71 10.26 -0.51
C GLN A 13 13.84 9.21 0.15
N GLN A 14 12.51 9.40 0.10
CA GLN A 14 11.54 8.39 0.51
C GLN A 14 11.20 7.47 -0.67
N GLN A 15 11.34 6.16 -0.47
CA GLN A 15 10.84 5.16 -1.40
C GLN A 15 9.57 4.53 -0.84
N PHE A 16 8.49 4.57 -1.61
CA PHE A 16 7.20 3.95 -1.27
C PHE A 16 7.05 2.61 -1.96
N PHE A 17 6.52 1.63 -1.23
CA PHE A 17 6.23 0.31 -1.76
C PHE A 17 4.72 0.09 -1.92
N GLY A 18 4.35 -0.74 -2.89
CA GLY A 18 2.97 -1.17 -3.17
C GLY A 18 2.83 -2.69 -3.20
N ASP A 19 3.83 -3.39 -2.66
CA ASP A 19 3.84 -4.84 -2.52
C ASP A 19 2.92 -5.29 -1.39
N THR A 20 2.37 -6.50 -1.54
CA THR A 20 1.54 -7.13 -0.53
C THR A 20 2.29 -8.32 0.04
N TRP A 21 2.29 -8.45 1.36
CA TRP A 21 2.91 -9.57 2.06
C TRP A 21 1.88 -10.25 2.94
N GLU A 22 1.93 -11.58 2.96
CA GLU A 22 1.11 -12.41 3.83
C GLU A 22 1.98 -13.22 4.79
N TRP A 23 1.59 -13.18 6.06
CA TRP A 23 2.17 -13.96 7.14
C TRP A 23 1.29 -15.16 7.45
N ASP A 24 1.87 -16.36 7.41
CA ASP A 24 1.19 -17.62 7.68
C ASP A 24 1.29 -18.10 9.15
N GLY A 25 2.09 -17.43 9.98
CA GLY A 25 2.39 -17.85 11.36
C GLY A 25 3.87 -18.14 11.59
N THR A 26 4.64 -18.37 10.52
CA THR A 26 6.06 -18.75 10.56
C THR A 26 6.89 -17.92 9.58
N ASP A 27 6.38 -17.67 8.38
CA ASP A 27 7.10 -16.97 7.32
C ASP A 27 6.24 -15.91 6.63
N TRP A 28 6.92 -14.88 6.10
CA TRP A 28 6.31 -13.88 5.24
C TRP A 28 6.49 -14.29 3.78
N THR A 29 5.38 -14.36 3.05
CA THR A 29 5.36 -14.61 1.60
C THR A 29 4.83 -13.37 0.89
N GLN A 30 5.58 -12.89 -0.11
CA GLN A 30 5.11 -11.80 -0.96
C GLN A 30 3.99 -12.33 -1.86
N GLN A 31 2.84 -11.69 -1.78
CA GLN A 31 1.68 -11.92 -2.66
C GLN A 31 1.81 -11.02 -3.90
N GLU A 32 1.18 -11.42 -5.01
CA GLU A 32 1.30 -10.86 -6.38
C GLU A 32 1.90 -9.44 -6.53
N GLU A 33 2.81 -9.27 -7.51
CA GLU A 33 3.39 -7.96 -7.85
C GLU A 33 2.38 -6.97 -8.47
N THR A 34 1.26 -7.44 -9.02
CA THR A 34 0.23 -6.61 -9.64
C THR A 34 -0.88 -6.24 -8.64
N GLY A 35 -0.50 -5.42 -7.67
CA GLY A 35 -1.39 -4.92 -6.61
C GLY A 35 -1.78 -3.44 -6.77
N PRO A 36 -2.47 -2.87 -5.75
CA PRO A 36 -2.72 -1.44 -5.66
C PRO A 36 -1.44 -0.61 -5.77
N SER A 37 -1.54 0.60 -6.31
CA SER A 37 -0.43 1.55 -6.34
C SER A 37 0.12 1.83 -4.94
N SER A 38 1.43 2.09 -4.86
CA SER A 38 2.12 2.45 -3.62
C SER A 38 1.45 3.65 -2.97
N ARG A 39 1.20 3.53 -1.66
CA ARG A 39 0.51 4.54 -0.85
C ARG A 39 0.96 4.43 0.59
N SER A 40 1.05 5.58 1.22
CA SER A 40 1.31 5.72 2.64
C SER A 40 0.02 5.88 3.42
N ILE A 41 0.08 5.55 4.72
CA ILE A 41 -1.03 5.67 5.67
C ILE A 41 -2.38 5.13 5.16
N PRO A 42 -2.44 3.97 4.44
CA PRO A 42 -3.72 3.41 4.07
C PRO A 42 -4.45 2.85 5.29
N CYS A 43 -5.76 2.69 5.18
CA CYS A 43 -6.55 1.93 6.14
C CYS A 43 -6.82 0.53 5.57
N MET A 44 -6.83 -0.47 6.45
CA MET A 44 -7.06 -1.87 6.10
C MET A 44 -8.04 -2.50 7.07
N THR A 45 -8.99 -3.28 6.56
CA THR A 45 -9.94 -4.06 7.35
C THR A 45 -10.13 -5.45 6.75
N PHE A 46 -10.62 -6.40 7.55
CA PHE A 46 -10.94 -7.75 7.10
C PHE A 46 -12.45 -7.98 7.12
N ASP A 47 -13.02 -8.30 5.96
CA ASP A 47 -14.40 -8.76 5.82
C ASP A 47 -14.44 -10.28 6.01
N SER A 48 -14.84 -10.71 7.21
CA SER A 48 -14.92 -12.12 7.56
C SER A 48 -16.05 -12.89 6.86
N VAL A 49 -17.08 -12.20 6.36
CA VAL A 49 -18.20 -12.84 5.64
C VAL A 49 -17.74 -13.24 4.24
N ARG A 50 -16.91 -12.40 3.60
CA ARG A 50 -16.36 -12.67 2.26
C ARG A 50 -14.97 -13.30 2.28
N GLY A 51 -14.32 -13.34 3.44
CA GLY A 51 -12.95 -13.81 3.59
C GLY A 51 -11.94 -12.94 2.83
N ARG A 52 -12.12 -11.61 2.86
CA ARG A 52 -11.31 -10.67 2.06
C ARG A 52 -10.75 -9.54 2.91
N THR A 53 -9.50 -9.18 2.64
CA THR A 53 -8.91 -7.94 3.12
C THR A 53 -9.30 -6.79 2.19
N VAL A 54 -9.75 -5.68 2.77
CA VAL A 54 -10.11 -4.45 2.05
C VAL A 54 -9.10 -3.37 2.44
N LEU A 55 -8.42 -2.83 1.44
CA LEU A 55 -7.53 -1.68 1.54
C LEU A 55 -8.25 -0.44 0.98
N PHE A 56 -8.24 0.67 1.71
CA PHE A 56 -8.87 1.91 1.26
C PHE A 56 -8.11 3.17 1.73
N GLY A 57 -8.28 4.25 0.96
CA GLY A 57 -7.60 5.53 1.22
C GLY A 57 -6.08 5.45 1.02
N GLY A 58 -5.36 6.27 1.78
CA GLY A 58 -3.91 6.46 1.68
C GLY A 58 -3.52 7.56 0.70
N ILE A 59 -2.28 8.04 0.82
CA ILE A 59 -1.73 9.09 -0.05
C ILE A 59 -0.39 8.64 -0.64
N ARG A 60 -0.16 8.98 -1.90
CA ARG A 60 1.15 8.86 -2.52
C ARG A 60 1.89 10.16 -2.29
N LEU A 61 2.96 10.12 -1.51
CA LEU A 61 3.85 11.26 -1.34
C LEU A 61 4.97 11.10 -2.37
N GLU A 62 4.85 11.74 -3.53
CA GLU A 62 6.00 11.88 -4.42
C GLU A 62 6.86 13.04 -3.88
N ALA A 63 8.15 12.82 -3.62
CA ALA A 63 9.07 13.88 -3.19
C ALA A 63 9.37 14.91 -4.30
N THR A 64 8.75 14.75 -5.46
CA THR A 64 8.80 15.72 -6.56
C THR A 64 7.37 16.01 -7.01
N ASP A 65 6.65 16.84 -6.25
CA ASP A 65 5.47 17.45 -6.84
C ASP A 65 5.27 18.90 -6.40
N ALA A 66 5.77 19.78 -7.25
CA ALA A 66 5.21 21.11 -7.43
C ALA A 66 3.88 21.05 -8.21
N ASP A 67 3.32 19.87 -8.52
CA ASP A 67 2.12 19.74 -9.33
C ASP A 67 1.14 18.71 -8.74
N VAL A 68 0.55 19.09 -7.62
CA VAL A 68 -0.72 18.54 -7.13
C VAL A 68 -1.70 18.28 -8.28
N ASN A 69 -1.90 17.02 -8.64
CA ASN A 69 -3.16 16.60 -9.25
C ASN A 69 -3.98 15.77 -8.27
N LEU A 70 -4.79 16.52 -7.52
CA LEU A 70 -6.03 16.09 -6.89
C LEU A 70 -6.91 15.41 -7.94
N GLY A 71 -6.81 14.08 -8.13
CA GLY A 71 -7.38 13.48 -9.33
C GLY A 71 -7.95 12.07 -9.28
N ASP A 72 -7.54 11.19 -8.34
CA ASP A 72 -7.96 9.78 -8.45
C ASP A 72 -9.28 9.51 -7.72
N THR A 73 -10.32 10.24 -8.11
CA THR A 73 -11.70 9.75 -8.09
C THR A 73 -12.18 9.81 -9.53
N LEU A 74 -12.31 8.66 -10.21
CA LEU A 74 -13.30 8.42 -11.27
C LEU A 74 -13.31 6.91 -11.61
N GLU A 75 -14.50 6.33 -11.41
CA GLU A 75 -15.10 5.05 -11.86
C GLU A 75 -14.46 3.69 -11.46
#